data_AF-A0A2R6PNW2-F1
#
_entry.id   AF-A0A2R6PNW2-F1
#
_cell.length_a   1.000
_cell.length_b   1.000
_cell.length_c   1.000
_cell.angle_alpha   90.00
_cell.angle_beta   90.00
_cell.angle_gamma   90.00
#
_symmetry.space_group_name_H-M   'P 1'
#
loop_
_entity.id
_entity.type
_entity.pdbx_description
1 polymer ?
#
loop_
_entity_poly.entity_id
_entity_poly.type
_entity_poly.pdbx_seq_one_letter_code
_entity_poly.pdbx_strand_id
1 'polypeptide(L)'
;MGHDWGASMALYFCLFRPDGVRALVNMSIVFYPRYPLRKPLQSLRSAFGDDYYMCRFQEPGEAEEEFAQVDTGRLQKYFLTSRICGPYCVSKEVGFGGSSHTPMPCPRGCQKMMSIIMPPNLTRKVSLVD
;
A
#
# COMPACT_ATOMS: atom_id res chain seq x y z
N MET A 1 8.22 -4.84 17.58
CA MET A 1 8.02 -5.40 16.22
C MET A 1 7.64 -4.26 15.30
N GLY A 2 8.05 -4.29 14.03
CA GLY A 2 7.72 -3.28 13.04
C GLY A 2 7.34 -3.90 11.69
N HIS A 3 6.38 -3.31 11.01
CA HIS A 3 5.92 -3.68 9.66
C HIS A 3 5.64 -2.40 8.85
N ASP A 4 6.04 -2.37 7.58
CA ASP A 4 5.84 -1.22 6.68
C ASP A 4 6.37 0.10 7.29
N TRP A 5 5.61 1.21 7.32
CA TRP A 5 6.02 2.44 7.98
C TRP A 5 6.39 2.24 9.45
N GLY A 6 5.74 1.31 10.13
CA GLY A 6 6.10 0.92 11.50
C GLY A 6 7.48 0.25 11.60
N ALA A 7 7.93 -0.44 10.55
CA ALA A 7 9.29 -0.97 10.47
C ALA A 7 10.33 0.14 10.34
N SER A 8 10.08 1.15 9.50
CA SER A 8 10.94 2.34 9.40
C SER A 8 11.04 3.08 10.74
N MET A 9 9.91 3.29 11.42
CA MET A 9 9.89 3.94 12.74
C MET A 9 10.62 3.12 13.80
N ALA A 10 10.44 1.80 13.82
CA ALA A 10 11.13 0.93 14.77
C ALA A 10 12.65 0.96 14.58
N LEU A 11 13.14 1.02 13.33
CA LEU A 11 14.56 1.18 13.01
C LEU A 11 15.10 2.51 13.52
N TYR A 12 14.39 3.63 13.28
CA TYR A 12 14.81 4.94 13.80
C TYR A 12 14.83 4.96 15.33
N PHE A 13 13.85 4.32 15.97
CA PHE A 13 13.82 4.23 17.43
C PHE A 13 15.03 3.47 17.99
N CYS A 14 15.45 2.38 17.34
CA CYS A 14 16.66 1.65 17.72
C CYS A 14 17.94 2.49 17.55
N LEU A 15 17.98 3.38 16.55
CA LEU A 15 19.13 4.28 16.35
C LEU A 15 19.20 5.38 17.40
N PHE A 16 18.05 5.95 17.81
CA PHE A 16 18.02 7.04 18.78
C PHE A 16 18.08 6.57 20.23
N ARG A 17 17.48 5.42 20.55
CA ARG A 17 17.36 4.87 21.91
C ARG A 17 17.70 3.38 21.92
N PRO A 18 18.95 3.00 21.60
CA PRO A 18 19.36 1.60 21.55
C PRO A 18 19.19 0.87 22.89
N ASP A 19 19.32 1.58 24.01
CA ASP A 19 19.08 1.08 25.36
C ASP A 19 17.59 0.79 25.67
N GLY A 20 16.67 1.38 24.89
CA GLY A 20 15.23 1.15 25.03
C GLY A 20 14.71 -0.09 24.29
N VAL A 21 15.56 -0.77 23.50
CA VAL A 21 15.14 -1.90 22.66
C VAL A 21 16.07 -3.09 22.87
N ARG A 22 15.56 -4.15 23.49
CA ARG A 22 16.33 -5.39 23.69
C ARG A 22 16.57 -6.18 22.41
N ALA A 23 15.58 -6.21 21.51
CA ALA A 23 15.63 -6.87 20.22
C ALA A 23 14.56 -6.30 19.28
N LEU A 24 14.83 -6.33 17.97
CA LEU A 24 13.90 -5.89 16.92
C LEU A 24 13.55 -7.04 15.98
N VAL A 25 12.26 -7.33 15.86
CA VAL A 25 11.71 -8.11 14.74
C VAL A 25 11.13 -7.12 13.73
N ASN A 26 11.79 -6.98 12.59
CA ASN A 26 11.42 -6.06 11.52
C ASN A 26 10.99 -6.83 10.28
N MET A 27 9.85 -6.44 9.70
CA MET A 27 9.27 -7.11 8.52
C MET A 27 9.02 -6.09 7.41
N SER A 28 9.05 -6.58 6.17
CA SER A 28 8.87 -5.86 4.89
C SER A 28 9.93 -4.81 4.54
N ILE A 29 10.31 -3.90 5.45
CA ILE A 29 11.29 -2.84 5.18
C ILE A 29 12.64 -3.15 5.84
N VAL A 30 13.71 -3.11 5.04
CA VAL A 30 15.10 -3.26 5.51
C VAL A 30 15.71 -1.91 5.85
N PHE A 31 16.78 -1.92 6.66
CA PHE A 31 17.52 -0.71 6.96
C PHE A 31 18.25 -0.17 5.73
N TYR A 32 17.99 1.09 5.38
CA TYR A 32 18.67 1.80 4.31
C TYR A 32 19.47 2.98 4.89
N PRO A 33 20.81 2.97 4.79
CA PRO A 33 21.62 4.12 5.16
C PRO A 33 21.20 5.38 4.40
N ARG A 34 21.23 6.53 5.07
CA ARG A 34 20.83 7.78 4.45
C ARG A 34 21.86 8.18 3.39
N TYR A 35 21.43 8.24 2.14
CA TYR A 35 22.26 8.76 1.06
C TYR A 35 22.46 10.28 1.21
N PRO A 36 23.70 10.78 1.28
CA PRO A 36 23.97 12.19 1.64
C PRO A 36 23.61 13.18 0.53
N LEU A 37 23.68 12.77 -0.75
CA LEU A 37 23.54 13.68 -1.88
C LEU A 37 22.10 13.80 -2.43
N ARG A 38 21.17 12.93 -1.99
CA ARG A 38 19.80 12.90 -2.56
C ARG A 38 18.76 12.51 -1.51
N LYS A 39 17.58 13.11 -1.58
CA LYS A 39 16.43 12.73 -0.72
C LYS A 39 15.84 11.38 -1.16
N PRO A 40 15.28 10.56 -0.25
CA PRO A 40 14.80 9.23 -0.61
C PRO A 40 13.72 9.30 -1.70
N LEU A 41 12.79 10.25 -1.57
CA LEU A 41 11.74 10.50 -2.55
C LEU A 41 12.30 10.87 -3.93
N GLN A 42 13.36 11.68 -4.00
CA GLN A 42 14.01 12.02 -5.27
C GLN A 42 14.67 10.79 -5.91
N SER A 43 15.26 9.89 -5.09
CA SER A 43 15.81 8.63 -5.58
C SER A 43 14.71 7.72 -6.14
N LEU A 44 13.57 7.61 -5.43
CA LEU A 44 12.43 6.81 -5.86
C LEU A 44 11.81 7.37 -7.15
N ARG A 45 11.60 8.69 -7.22
CA ARG A 45 11.10 9.37 -8.43
C ARG A 45 12.03 9.17 -9.62
N SER A 46 13.34 9.26 -9.41
CA SER A 46 14.34 9.01 -10.45
C SER A 46 14.36 7.55 -10.94
N ALA A 47 13.95 6.59 -10.11
CA ALA A 47 13.96 5.16 -10.45
C ALA A 47 12.64 4.68 -11.07
N PHE A 48 11.51 5.20 -10.60
CA PHE A 48 10.16 4.68 -10.90
C PHE A 48 9.21 5.71 -11.51
N GLY A 49 9.62 6.97 -11.63
CA GLY A 49 8.80 8.06 -12.16
C GLY A 49 7.79 8.63 -11.16
N ASP A 50 6.99 9.59 -11.64
CA ASP A 50 5.98 10.29 -10.82
C ASP A 50 4.75 9.43 -10.52
N ASP A 51 4.49 8.41 -11.34
CA ASP A 51 3.38 7.46 -11.15
C ASP A 51 3.62 6.46 -10.01
N TYR A 52 4.85 6.38 -9.49
CA TYR A 52 5.13 5.55 -8.33
C TYR A 52 4.31 6.03 -7.12
N TYR A 53 3.63 5.12 -6.43
CA TYR A 53 2.62 5.49 -5.41
C TYR A 53 3.15 6.44 -4.33
N MET A 54 4.40 6.27 -3.86
CA MET A 54 4.97 7.19 -2.87
C MET A 54 5.16 8.61 -3.43
N CYS A 55 5.40 8.76 -4.73
CA CYS A 55 5.47 10.05 -5.41
C CYS A 55 4.08 10.66 -5.61
N ARG A 56 3.08 9.83 -5.93
CA ARG A 56 1.67 10.24 -6.05
C ARG A 56 1.06 10.73 -4.74
N PHE A 57 1.52 10.21 -3.60
CA PHE A 57 1.02 10.62 -2.27
C PHE A 57 1.58 11.96 -1.77
N GLN A 58 2.39 12.68 -2.55
CA GLN A 58 3.06 13.89 -2.08
C GLN A 58 2.20 15.14 -2.13
N GLU A 59 1.30 15.25 -3.12
CA GLU A 59 0.39 16.38 -3.23
C GLU A 59 -0.79 16.17 -2.26
N PRO A 60 -0.93 17.01 -1.22
CA PRO A 60 -1.97 16.80 -0.21
C PRO A 60 -3.36 16.90 -0.81
N GLY A 61 -4.22 15.93 -0.53
CA GLY A 61 -5.60 15.90 -0.99
C GLY A 61 -5.81 15.18 -2.33
N GLU A 62 -4.78 15.04 -3.19
CA GLU A 62 -4.96 14.37 -4.49
C GLU A 62 -5.30 12.88 -4.32
N ALA A 63 -4.50 12.16 -3.52
CA ALA A 63 -4.71 10.74 -3.31
C ALA A 63 -6.00 10.46 -2.52
N GLU A 64 -6.29 11.31 -1.52
CA GLU A 64 -7.51 11.22 -0.72
C GLU A 64 -8.76 11.42 -1.58
N GLU A 65 -8.75 12.38 -2.50
CA GLU A 65 -9.86 12.61 -3.44
C GLU A 65 -10.05 11.43 -4.38
N GLU A 66 -8.97 10.86 -4.94
CA GLU A 66 -9.05 9.66 -5.77
C GLU A 66 -9.64 8.47 -5.00
N PHE A 67 -9.19 8.24 -3.76
CA PHE A 67 -9.73 7.16 -2.94
C PHE A 67 -11.20 7.39 -2.57
N ALA A 68 -11.63 8.63 -2.38
CA ALA A 68 -13.03 8.98 -2.09
C ALA A 68 -13.98 8.63 -3.24
N GLN A 69 -13.50 8.59 -4.47
CA GLN A 69 -14.28 8.24 -5.67
C GLN A 69 -14.44 6.72 -5.87
N VAL A 70 -13.75 5.89 -5.09
CA VAL A 70 -13.71 4.43 -5.28
C VAL A 70 -14.47 3.70 -4.17
N ASP A 71 -15.29 2.72 -4.54
CA ASP A 71 -15.94 1.83 -3.56
C ASP A 71 -14.89 1.13 -2.69
N THR A 72 -14.98 1.31 -1.37
CA THR A 72 -14.01 0.77 -0.40
C THR A 72 -13.87 -0.75 -0.49
N GLY A 73 -14.99 -1.45 -0.76
CA GLY A 73 -14.99 -2.90 -0.92
C GLY A 73 -14.19 -3.34 -2.15
N ARG A 74 -14.38 -2.63 -3.27
CA ARG A 74 -13.58 -2.83 -4.48
C ARG A 74 -12.11 -2.53 -4.24
N LEU A 75 -11.77 -1.42 -3.60
CA LEU A 75 -10.39 -1.03 -3.34
C LEU A 75 -9.65 -2.06 -2.47
N GLN A 76 -10.27 -2.49 -1.37
CA GLN A 76 -9.72 -3.53 -0.51
C GLN A 76 -9.57 -4.86 -1.25
N LYS A 77 -10.54 -5.23 -2.09
CA LYS A 77 -10.44 -6.41 -2.97
C LYS A 77 -9.23 -6.31 -3.88
N TYR A 78 -9.03 -5.17 -4.52
CA TYR A 78 -7.90 -4.93 -5.40
C TYR A 78 -6.57 -5.13 -4.66
N PHE A 79 -6.38 -4.49 -3.51
CA PHE A 79 -5.12 -4.62 -2.77
C PHE A 79 -4.85 -6.04 -2.25
N LEU A 80 -5.88 -6.76 -1.79
CA LEU A 80 -5.72 -8.11 -1.23
C LEU A 80 -5.63 -9.22 -2.27
N THR A 81 -6.04 -8.95 -3.52
CA THR A 81 -6.05 -9.95 -4.60
C THR A 81 -5.10 -9.65 -5.73
N SER A 82 -4.57 -8.42 -5.79
CA SER A 82 -3.52 -8.01 -6.72
C SER A 82 -2.35 -8.98 -6.68
N ARG A 83 -1.94 -9.41 -7.87
CA ARG A 83 -0.71 -10.18 -8.09
C ARG A 83 0.31 -9.40 -8.90
N ILE A 84 0.20 -8.07 -8.89
CA ILE A 84 1.14 -7.20 -9.58
C ILE A 84 2.54 -7.44 -8.98
N CYS A 85 3.46 -7.89 -9.83
CA CYS A 85 4.85 -8.06 -9.47
C CYS A 85 5.62 -6.82 -9.94
N GLY A 86 6.27 -6.10 -9.03
CA GLY A 86 7.03 -4.89 -9.33
C GLY A 86 6.62 -3.68 -8.48
N PRO A 87 7.22 -2.50 -8.76
CA PRO A 87 6.86 -1.26 -8.08
C PRO A 87 5.40 -0.91 -8.36
N TYR A 88 4.69 -0.48 -7.31
CA TYR A 88 3.30 -0.07 -7.45
C TYR A 88 3.24 1.32 -8.10
N CYS A 89 3.13 1.34 -9.43
CA CYS A 89 2.96 2.55 -10.23
C CYS A 89 1.53 2.64 -10.75
N VAL A 90 0.91 3.79 -10.55
CA VAL A 90 -0.48 4.09 -10.93
C VAL A 90 -0.44 5.40 -11.68
N SER A 91 -0.96 5.45 -12.92
CA SER A 91 -1.05 6.69 -13.68
C SER A 91 -2.19 7.57 -13.19
N LYS A 92 -2.11 8.88 -13.38
CA LYS A 92 -3.19 9.82 -12.96
C LYS A 92 -4.50 9.54 -13.69
N GLU A 93 -4.40 9.07 -14.94
CA GLU A 93 -5.56 8.74 -15.77
C GLU A 93 -6.33 7.51 -15.27
N VAL A 94 -5.62 6.51 -14.73
CA VAL A 94 -6.24 5.27 -14.22
C VAL A 94 -6.72 5.45 -12.78
N GLY A 95 -5.95 6.18 -11.97
CA GLY A 95 -6.21 6.38 -10.54
C GLY A 95 -6.10 5.10 -9.71
N PHE A 96 -6.14 5.23 -8.38
CA PHE A 96 -5.95 4.09 -7.48
C PHE A 96 -7.09 3.05 -7.48
N GLY A 97 -8.26 3.39 -8.03
CA GLY A 97 -9.41 2.48 -8.14
C GLY A 97 -9.34 1.48 -9.29
N GLY A 98 -8.33 1.62 -10.16
CA GLY A 98 -8.23 0.90 -11.43
C GLY A 98 -9.33 1.30 -12.42
N SER A 99 -9.25 0.79 -13.66
CA SER A 99 -10.34 1.03 -14.62
C SER A 99 -11.64 0.37 -14.13
N SER A 100 -12.74 1.12 -14.14
CA SER A 100 -14.07 0.67 -13.71
C SER A 100 -14.57 -0.56 -14.51
N HIS A 101 -14.00 -0.81 -15.69
CA HIS A 101 -14.47 -1.80 -16.66
C HIS A 101 -13.79 -3.17 -16.58
N THR A 102 -12.78 -3.37 -15.73
CA THR A 102 -12.16 -4.70 -15.58
C THR A 102 -12.74 -5.45 -14.38
N PRO A 103 -13.38 -6.62 -14.58
CA PRO A 103 -13.70 -7.53 -13.50
C PRO A 103 -12.40 -8.03 -12.86
N MET A 104 -12.30 -7.93 -11.53
CA MET A 104 -11.18 -8.52 -10.80
C MET A 104 -11.53 -9.97 -10.43
N PRO A 105 -10.86 -10.98 -11.01
CA PRO A 105 -11.05 -12.36 -10.60
C PRO A 105 -10.48 -12.50 -9.19
N CYS A 106 -11.34 -12.81 -8.21
CA CYS A 106 -10.87 -13.14 -6.86
C CYS A 106 -10.57 -14.63 -6.80
N PRO A 107 -9.34 -15.06 -6.52
CA PRO A 107 -9.06 -16.47 -6.28
C PRO A 107 -9.91 -16.96 -5.10
N ARG A 108 -10.50 -18.16 -5.19
CA ARG A 108 -11.43 -18.73 -4.17
C ARG A 108 -10.91 -18.65 -2.72
N GLY A 109 -9.58 -18.70 -2.52
CA GLY A 109 -8.96 -18.55 -1.20
C GLY A 109 -9.05 -17.13 -0.60
N CYS A 110 -9.00 -16.09 -1.44
CA CYS A 110 -9.08 -14.69 -1.00
C CYS A 110 -10.51 -14.30 -0.59
N GLN A 111 -11.54 -14.87 -1.22
CA GLN A 111 -12.95 -14.62 -0.85
C GLN A 111 -13.21 -14.95 0.64
N LYS A 112 -12.64 -16.06 1.14
CA LYS A 112 -12.77 -16.50 2.53
C LYS A 112 -12.06 -15.57 3.52
N MET A 113 -10.92 -14.99 3.12
CA MET A 113 -10.18 -14.02 3.94
C MET A 113 -10.90 -12.66 3.98
N MET A 114 -11.47 -12.22 2.85
CA MET A 114 -12.24 -10.98 2.80
C MET A 114 -13.51 -11.03 3.65
N SER A 115 -14.19 -12.19 3.73
CA SER A 115 -15.36 -12.35 4.63
C SER A 115 -15.02 -12.30 6.12
N ILE A 116 -13.76 -12.51 6.49
CA ILE A 116 -13.28 -12.43 7.88
C ILE A 116 -12.86 -11.00 8.23
N ILE A 117 -12.27 -10.27 7.28
CA ILE A 117 -11.68 -8.94 7.50
C ILE A 117 -12.69 -7.81 7.29
N MET A 118 -13.67 -7.98 6.39
CA MET A 118 -14.66 -6.94 6.09
C MET A 118 -15.88 -6.99 7.02
N PRO A 119 -16.46 -5.83 7.36
CA PRO A 119 -17.72 -5.76 8.11
C PRO A 119 -18.87 -6.41 7.29
N PRO A 120 -19.87 -7.02 7.96
CA PRO A 120 -20.90 -7.85 7.32
C PRO A 120 -21.69 -7.16 6.19
N ASN A 121 -21.82 -5.84 6.25
CA ASN A 121 -22.50 -5.04 5.23
C ASN A 121 -21.74 -4.95 3.90
N LEU A 122 -20.41 -5.13 3.91
CA LEU A 122 -19.59 -5.18 2.69
C LEU A 122 -19.48 -6.61 2.14
N THR A 123 -19.61 -7.63 2.98
CA THR A 123 -19.53 -9.04 2.58
C THR A 123 -20.64 -9.43 1.59
N ARG A 124 -21.85 -8.88 1.74
CA ARG A 124 -22.99 -9.13 0.83
C ARG A 124 -22.78 -8.60 -0.60
N LYS A 125 -22.02 -7.51 -0.79
CA LYS A 125 -21.71 -6.99 -2.13
C LYS A 125 -20.69 -7.86 -2.87
N VAL A 126 -19.87 -8.63 -2.15
CA VAL A 126 -18.86 -9.51 -2.75
C VAL A 126 -19.47 -10.77 -3.36
N SER A 127 -20.63 -11.23 -2.85
CA SER A 127 -21.32 -12.45 -3.31
C SER A 127 -22.30 -12.24 -4.48
N LEU A 128 -22.50 -11.00 -4.95
CA LEU A 128 -23.47 -10.66 -6.00
C LEU A 128 -22.84 -10.43 -7.38
N VAL A 129 -21.59 -10.86 -7.56
CA VAL A 129 -20.88 -10.77 -8.86
C VAL A 129 -20.48 -12.17 -9.34
N ASP A 130 -21.39 -13.13 -9.18
CA ASP A 130 -21.42 -14.40 -9.91
C ASP A 130 -22.60 -14.38 -10.88
#